data_AF-W1DT94-F1
#
_entry.id   AF-W1DT94-F1
#
_cell.length_a   1.000
_cell.length_b   1.000
_cell.length_c   1.000
_cell.angle_alpha   90.00
_cell.angle_beta   90.00
_cell.angle_gamma   90.00
#
_symmetry.space_group_name_H-M   'P 1'
#
loop_
_entity.id
_entity.type
_entity.pdbx_description
1 polymer ?
#
loop_
_entity_poly.entity_id
_entity_poly.type
_entity_poly.pdbx_seq_one_letter_code
_entity_poly.pdbx_strand_id
1 'polypeptide(L)'
;MCGEEKSVEEIMATVLRDKPFYDRSGGGVTLSGGEPFMNPTLAQALFEASHQAGIHTAVETCLHVPWKYIEPSLPFVDLFLADLKHVDEAVFSAVDRRQRPPGAG
;
A
#
# COMPACT_ATOMS: atom_id res chain seq x y z
N MET A 1 -16.01 8.93 8.76
CA MET A 1 -15.31 8.57 7.52
C MET A 1 -16.25 7.64 6.76
N CYS A 2 -16.73 8.03 5.58
CA CYS A 2 -17.65 7.20 4.79
C CYS A 2 -16.80 6.42 3.78
N GLY A 3 -16.87 5.09 3.83
CA GLY A 3 -16.23 4.19 2.87
C GLY A 3 -17.26 3.16 2.42
N GLU A 4 -17.06 2.60 1.22
CA GLU A 4 -17.88 1.52 0.68
C GLU A 4 -17.08 0.23 0.75
N GLU A 5 -17.68 -0.85 1.26
CA GLU A 5 -17.11 -2.18 1.14
C GLU A 5 -17.26 -2.64 -0.32
N LYS A 6 -16.13 -3.01 -0.93
CA LYS A 6 -16.08 -3.54 -2.30
C LYS A 6 -15.14 -4.73 -2.34
N SER A 7 -15.48 -5.71 -3.17
CA SER A 7 -14.59 -6.82 -3.46
C SER A 7 -13.42 -6.38 -4.35
N VAL A 8 -12.35 -7.17 -4.38
CA VAL A 8 -11.21 -6.93 -5.27
C VAL A 8 -11.67 -6.92 -6.73
N GLU A 9 -12.58 -7.81 -7.09
CA GLU A 9 -13.13 -7.93 -8.43
C GLU A 9 -13.90 -6.67 -8.85
N GLU A 10 -14.71 -6.09 -7.95
CA GLU A 10 -15.46 -4.86 -8.22
C GLU A 10 -14.53 -3.65 -8.42
N ILE A 11 -13.46 -3.57 -7.61
CA ILE A 11 -12.45 -2.53 -7.74
C ILE A 11 -11.69 -2.71 -9.06
N MET A 12 -11.23 -3.93 -9.35
CA MET A 12 -10.48 -4.23 -10.57
C MET A 12 -11.31 -4.04 -11.83
N ALA A 13 -12.61 -4.33 -11.80
CA ALA A 13 -13.52 -4.02 -12.91
C ALA A 13 -13.52 -2.52 -13.23
N THR A 14 -13.37 -1.66 -12.22
CA THR A 14 -13.23 -0.21 -12.44
C THR A 14 -11.87 0.14 -13.01
N VAL A 15 -10.78 -0.36 -12.40
CA VAL A 15 -9.40 -0.13 -12.84
C VAL A 15 -9.20 -0.53 -14.31
N LEU A 16 -9.72 -1.68 -14.71
CA LEU A 16 -9.53 -2.22 -16.06
C LEU A 16 -10.23 -1.39 -17.14
N ARG A 17 -11.25 -0.59 -16.82
CA ARG A 17 -11.87 0.33 -17.79
C ARG A 17 -10.88 1.38 -18.30
N ASP A 18 -9.91 1.74 -17.46
CA ASP A 18 -8.91 2.76 -17.76
C ASP A 18 -7.59 2.17 -18.30
N LYS A 19 -7.49 0.83 -18.45
CA LYS A 19 -6.27 0.17 -18.95
C LYS A 19 -5.73 0.76 -20.26
N PRO A 20 -6.54 1.08 -21.29
CA PRO A 20 -6.02 1.70 -22.50
C PRO A 20 -5.32 3.05 -22.25
N PHE A 21 -5.71 3.79 -21.21
CA PHE A 21 -5.04 5.03 -20.83
C PHE A 21 -3.71 4.76 -20.13
N TYR A 22 -3.65 3.78 -19.22
CA TYR A 22 -2.40 3.37 -18.58
C TYR A 22 -1.38 2.89 -19.61
N ASP A 23 -1.80 2.04 -20.55
CA ASP A 23 -0.92 1.49 -21.59
C ASP A 23 -0.33 2.59 -22.51
N ARG A 24 -1.09 3.68 -22.76
CA ARG A 24 -0.61 4.82 -23.57
C ARG A 24 0.28 5.79 -22.80
N SER A 25 0.03 5.97 -21.50
CA SER A 25 0.73 6.93 -20.66
C SER A 25 1.97 6.35 -19.97
N GLY A 26 2.07 5.02 -19.89
CA GLY A 26 3.03 4.33 -19.02
C GLY A 26 2.68 4.46 -17.53
N GLY A 27 1.44 4.86 -17.21
CA GLY A 27 0.94 4.98 -15.85
C GLY A 27 0.39 3.67 -15.29
N GLY A 28 -0.41 3.78 -14.23
CA GLY A 28 -1.06 2.63 -13.62
C GLY A 28 -1.88 3.01 -12.39
N VAL A 29 -1.86 2.15 -11.37
CA VAL A 29 -2.61 2.35 -10.13
C VAL A 29 -1.69 2.70 -8.96
N THR A 30 -2.17 3.59 -8.08
CA THR A 30 -1.52 3.89 -6.80
C THR A 30 -2.51 3.62 -5.68
N LEU A 31 -2.17 2.73 -4.73
CA LEU A 31 -2.91 2.64 -3.47
C LEU A 31 -2.41 3.72 -2.51
N SER A 32 -3.31 4.61 -2.10
CA SER A 32 -3.02 5.74 -1.20
C SER A 32 -4.17 6.00 -0.22
N GLY A 33 -4.17 7.17 0.45
CA GLY A 33 -5.24 7.60 1.34
C GLY A 33 -4.87 7.48 2.82
N GLY A 34 -5.37 6.44 3.48
CA GLY A 34 -4.93 6.07 4.84
C GLY A 34 -3.56 5.39 4.80
N GLU A 35 -3.37 4.36 5.62
CA GLU A 35 -2.22 3.45 5.47
C GLU A 35 -2.69 2.18 4.74
N PRO A 36 -2.34 1.98 3.45
CA PRO A 36 -2.82 0.86 2.65
C PRO A 36 -2.57 -0.51 3.28
N PHE A 37 -1.44 -0.67 3.99
CA PHE A 37 -1.07 -1.92 4.64
C PHE A 37 -1.80 -2.20 5.96
N MET A 38 -2.73 -1.33 6.38
CA MET A 38 -3.67 -1.63 7.48
C MET A 38 -4.68 -2.72 7.11
N ASN A 39 -4.92 -2.94 5.80
CA ASN A 39 -5.64 -4.09 5.29
C ASN A 39 -4.73 -4.87 4.33
N PRO A 40 -3.77 -5.65 4.86
CA PRO A 40 -2.71 -6.26 4.06
C PRO A 40 -3.26 -7.23 3.01
N THR A 41 -4.32 -7.98 3.34
CA THR A 41 -4.95 -8.93 2.42
C THR A 41 -5.55 -8.22 1.20
N LEU A 42 -6.26 -7.11 1.42
CA LEU A 42 -6.83 -6.33 0.32
C LEU A 42 -5.74 -5.66 -0.52
N ALA A 43 -4.74 -5.05 0.13
CA ALA A 43 -3.64 -4.40 -0.57
C ALA A 43 -2.88 -5.38 -1.46
N GLN A 44 -2.49 -6.54 -0.91
CA GLN A 44 -1.83 -7.60 -1.66
C GLN A 44 -2.67 -8.06 -2.86
N ALA A 45 -3.95 -8.36 -2.64
CA ALA A 45 -4.81 -8.86 -3.71
C ALA A 45 -5.00 -7.83 -4.85
N LEU A 46 -5.08 -6.54 -4.51
CA LEU A 46 -5.16 -5.47 -5.52
C LEU A 46 -3.85 -5.30 -6.29
N PHE A 47 -2.69 -5.34 -5.61
CA PHE A 47 -1.39 -5.28 -6.27
C PHE A 47 -1.17 -6.48 -7.19
N GLU A 48 -1.41 -7.69 -6.68
CA GLU A 48 -1.28 -8.92 -7.46
C GLU A 48 -2.18 -8.91 -8.70
N ALA A 49 -3.47 -8.58 -8.54
CA ALA A 49 -4.41 -8.51 -9.67
C ALA A 49 -4.03 -7.44 -10.69
N SER A 50 -3.56 -6.28 -10.24
CA SER A 50 -3.11 -5.19 -11.13
C SER A 50 -1.85 -5.58 -11.90
N HIS A 51 -0.88 -6.17 -11.20
CA HIS A 51 0.37 -6.63 -11.79
C HIS A 51 0.13 -7.75 -12.82
N GLN A 52 -0.74 -8.72 -12.51
CA GLN A 52 -1.16 -9.77 -13.46
C GLN A 52 -1.88 -9.21 -14.71
N ALA A 53 -2.58 -8.08 -14.57
CA ALA A 53 -3.17 -7.36 -15.69
C ALA A 53 -2.17 -6.49 -16.48
N GLY A 54 -0.88 -6.54 -16.13
CA GLY A 54 0.18 -5.75 -16.74
C GLY A 54 0.01 -4.25 -16.49
N ILE A 55 -0.51 -3.87 -15.33
CA ILE A 55 -0.66 -2.48 -14.90
C ILE A 55 0.42 -2.17 -13.88
N HIS A 56 1.15 -1.07 -14.08
CA HIS A 56 2.15 -0.61 -13.12
C HIS A 56 1.47 -0.28 -11.78
N THR A 57 2.10 -0.68 -10.69
CA THR A 57 1.60 -0.57 -9.34
C THR A 57 2.46 0.34 -8.50
N ALA A 58 1.82 1.23 -7.74
CA ALA A 58 2.49 2.09 -6.79
C ALA A 58 1.76 2.10 -5.45
N VAL A 59 2.47 2.44 -4.39
CA VAL A 59 1.89 2.61 -3.06
C VAL A 59 2.40 3.88 -2.42
N GLU A 60 1.47 4.65 -1.84
CA GLU A 60 1.77 5.76 -0.94
C GLU A 60 1.58 5.28 0.50
N THR A 61 2.63 5.32 1.33
CA THR A 61 2.63 4.73 2.67
C THR A 61 3.50 5.54 3.63
N CYS A 62 3.14 5.57 4.92
CA CYS A 62 4.00 6.13 5.97
C CYS A 62 4.89 5.06 6.63
N LEU A 63 4.80 3.81 6.17
CA LEU A 63 5.54 2.64 6.66
C LEU A 63 5.35 2.38 8.17
N HIS A 64 4.28 2.91 8.77
CA HIS A 64 3.99 2.77 10.20
C HIS A 64 3.12 1.54 10.49
N VAL A 65 3.53 0.38 9.95
CA VAL A 65 2.87 -0.92 10.16
C VAL A 65 3.92 -2.02 10.34
N PRO A 66 3.56 -3.18 10.94
CA PRO A 66 4.47 -4.32 11.01
C PRO A 66 4.92 -4.78 9.62
N TRP A 67 6.21 -5.11 9.47
CA TRP A 67 6.80 -5.59 8.21
C TRP A 67 6.02 -6.75 7.55
N LYS A 68 5.50 -7.68 8.36
CA LYS A 68 4.66 -8.81 7.91
C LYS A 68 3.41 -8.41 7.12
N TYR A 69 2.98 -7.15 7.19
CA TYR A 69 1.84 -6.61 6.41
C TYR A 69 2.28 -6.07 5.04
N ILE A 70 3.56 -5.70 4.90
CA ILE A 70 4.14 -5.14 3.68
C ILE A 70 4.76 -6.24 2.83
N GLU A 71 5.53 -7.13 3.47
CA GLU A 71 6.35 -8.17 2.83
C GLU A 71 5.61 -8.98 1.75
N PRO A 72 4.36 -9.44 1.94
CA PRO A 72 3.64 -10.22 0.93
C PRO A 72 3.35 -9.46 -0.38
N SER A 73 3.28 -8.13 -0.31
CA SER A 73 2.96 -7.27 -1.46
C SER A 73 4.19 -6.87 -2.27
N LEU A 74 5.41 -7.00 -1.72
CA LEU A 74 6.65 -6.57 -2.38
C LEU A 74 6.83 -7.11 -3.81
N PRO A 75 6.51 -8.38 -4.14
CA PRO A 75 6.67 -8.89 -5.50
C PRO A 75 5.76 -8.24 -6.54
N PHE A 76 4.75 -7.48 -6.10
CA PHE A 76 3.69 -6.93 -6.94
C PHE A 76 3.61 -5.40 -6.85
N VAL A 77 4.60 -4.75 -6.23
CA VAL A 77 4.66 -3.29 -6.12
C VAL A 77 5.88 -2.79 -6.88
N ASP A 78 5.64 -2.01 -7.95
CA ASP A 78 6.71 -1.47 -8.79
C ASP A 78 7.34 -0.20 -8.19
N LEU A 79 6.57 0.59 -7.43
CA LEU A 79 7.02 1.86 -6.87
C LEU A 79 6.48 2.13 -5.45
N PHE A 80 7.39 2.43 -4.51
CA PHE A 80 7.06 2.91 -3.18
C PHE A 80 7.26 4.43 -3.09
N LEU A 81 6.18 5.14 -2.72
CA LEU A 81 6.17 6.55 -2.38
C LEU A 81 6.04 6.67 -0.86
N ALA A 82 7.16 6.66 -0.16
CA ALA A 82 7.20 6.66 1.30
C ALA A 82 7.53 8.05 1.87
N ASP A 83 6.70 8.53 2.79
CA ASP A 83 6.91 9.77 3.54
C ASP A 83 7.97 9.59 4.64
N LEU A 84 9.24 9.85 4.32
CA LEU A 84 10.31 9.87 5.33
C LEU A 84 10.38 11.25 6.00
N LYS A 85 9.65 11.42 7.11
CA LYS A 85 9.54 12.72 7.78
C LYS A 85 10.76 13.10 8.64
N HIS A 86 11.64 12.17 9.02
CA HIS A 86 12.91 12.44 9.72
C HIS A 86 14.01 11.43 9.35
N VAL A 87 15.22 11.93 9.11
CA VAL A 87 16.45 11.17 8.76
C VAL A 87 17.39 10.99 9.97
N ASP A 88 16.89 11.14 11.19
CA ASP A 88 17.68 11.03 12.41
C ASP A 88 17.48 9.66 13.08
N GLU A 89 18.57 8.88 13.15
CA GLU A 89 18.63 7.52 13.70
C GLU A 89 18.12 7.45 15.15
N ALA A 90 18.22 8.55 15.91
CA ALA A 90 17.73 8.64 17.27
C ALA A 90 16.19 8.69 17.36
N VAL A 91 15.51 9.29 16.37
CA VAL A 91 14.04 9.46 16.38
C VAL A 91 13.32 8.19 15.94
N PHE A 92 13.93 7.39 15.05
CA PHE A 92 13.40 6.09 14.65
C PHE A 92 13.17 5.17 15.87
N SER A 93 14.14 5.14 16.81
CA SER A 93 14.02 4.36 18.05
C SER A 93 13.13 5.03 19.12
N ALA A 94 13.01 6.36 19.15
CA ALA A 94 12.25 7.07 20.16
C ALA A 94 10.74 7.12 19.88
N VAL A 95 10.33 7.15 18.60
CA VAL A 95 8.92 7.04 18.20
C VAL A 95 8.43 5.60 18.37
N ASP A 96 9.26 4.61 18.06
CA ASP A 96 9.01 3.18 18.34
C ASP A 96 8.83 2.90 19.85
N ARG A 97 9.64 3.53 20.70
CA ARG A 97 9.60 3.31 22.17
C ARG A 97 8.50 4.05 22.93
N ARG A 98 7.91 5.12 22.39
CA ARG A 98 6.82 5.86 23.08
C ARG A 98 5.43 5.24 22.88
N GLN A 99 5.31 4.17 22.10
CA GLN A 99 4.01 3.57 21.75
C GLN A 99 3.89 2.07 22.06
N ARG A 100 4.81 1.49 22.83
CA ARG A 100 4.61 0.13 23.39
C ARG A 100 3.44 0.16 24.38
N PRO A 101 2.35 -0.60 24.18
CA PRO A 101 1.31 -0.71 25.19
C PRO A 101 1.91 -1.29 26.47
N PRO A 102 1.50 -0.82 27.66
CA PRO A 102 2.01 -1.36 28.91
C PRO A 102 1.53 -2.81 29.04
N GLY A 103 2.45 -3.78 29.08
CA GLY A 103 2.16 -5.14 29.56
C GLY A 103 2.39 -6.34 28.65
N ALA A 104 3.28 -6.29 27.65
CA ALA A 104 3.75 -7.53 27.00
C ALA A 104 5.12 -7.92 27.58
N GLY A 105 5.09 -8.72 28.65
CA GLY A 105 6.21 -9.50 29.18
C GLY A 105 6.04 -10.97 28.85
#